data_AF-A0A4V3EC06-F1
#
_entry.id   AF-A0A4V3EC06-F1
#
_cell.length_a   1.000
_cell.length_b   1.000
_cell.length_c   1.000
_cell.angle_alpha   90.00
_cell.angle_beta   90.00
_cell.angle_gamma   90.00
#
_symmetry.space_group_name_H-M   'P 1'
#
loop_
_entity.id
_entity.type
_entity.pdbx_description
1 polymer ?
#
loop_
_entity_poly.entity_id
_entity_poly.type
_entity_poly.pdbx_seq_one_letter_code
_entity_poly.pdbx_strand_id
1 'polypeptide(L)'
;MTSPLYTASIPVMQQMLRALSEVLKKAEDHATQRNIDPNALLQARLFPDMFPLVRQVQIASDFSKGIASRLAGAEVPSWPDTETSFADLQALIA
;
A
#
# COMPACT_ATOMS: atom_id res chain seq x y z
N MET A 1 5.99 -15.57 -24.57
CA MET A 1 7.19 -14.95 -23.99
C MET A 1 6.72 -13.77 -23.14
N THR A 2 7.01 -13.75 -21.85
CA THR A 2 6.73 -12.58 -20.99
C THR A 2 7.61 -11.41 -21.41
N SER A 3 7.03 -10.21 -21.52
CA SER A 3 7.77 -9.00 -21.90
C SER A 3 8.87 -8.69 -20.86
N PRO A 4 10.08 -8.25 -21.25
CA PRO A 4 11.10 -7.80 -20.30
C PRO A 4 10.58 -6.74 -19.32
N LEU A 5 9.70 -5.84 -19.79
CA LEU A 5 9.07 -4.84 -18.94
C LEU A 5 8.14 -5.47 -17.89
N TYR A 6 7.39 -6.52 -18.26
CA TYR A 6 6.57 -7.24 -17.30
C TYR A 6 7.45 -7.88 -16.21
N THR A 7 8.49 -8.63 -16.62
CA THR A 7 9.38 -9.34 -15.70
C THR A 7 10.10 -8.39 -14.74
N ALA A 8 10.46 -7.18 -15.20
CA ALA A 8 11.15 -6.17 -14.40
C ALA A 8 10.22 -5.32 -13.51
N SER A 9 8.89 -5.40 -13.66
CA SER A 9 7.93 -4.55 -12.94
C SER A 9 6.95 -5.35 -12.09
N ILE A 10 6.03 -6.08 -12.72
CA ILE A 10 4.87 -6.68 -12.04
C ILE A 10 5.27 -7.63 -10.90
N PRO A 11 6.20 -8.59 -11.08
CA PRO A 11 6.62 -9.46 -9.97
C PRO A 11 7.28 -8.69 -8.82
N VAL A 12 8.06 -7.64 -9.15
CA VAL A 12 8.75 -6.82 -8.15
C VAL A 12 7.74 -6.02 -7.33
N MET A 13 6.76 -5.40 -7.98
CA MET A 13 5.69 -4.66 -7.31
C MET A 13 4.83 -5.56 -6.43
N GLN A 14 4.49 -6.77 -6.88
CA GLN A 14 3.81 -7.77 -6.06
C GLN A 14 4.63 -8.14 -4.81
N GLN A 15 5.95 -8.33 -4.96
CA GLN A 15 6.82 -8.62 -3.83
C GLN A 15 6.86 -7.44 -2.84
N MET A 16 6.96 -6.21 -3.32
CA MET A 16 7.01 -5.01 -2.48
C MET A 16 5.69 -4.76 -1.75
N LEU A 17 4.55 -4.93 -2.41
CA LEU A 17 3.23 -4.83 -1.79
C LEU A 17 3.02 -5.90 -0.70
N ARG A 18 3.44 -7.14 -0.94
CA ARG A 18 3.44 -8.19 0.09
C ARG A 18 4.31 -7.85 1.28
N ALA A 19 5.50 -7.31 1.04
CA ALA A 19 6.37 -6.84 2.12
C ALA A 19 5.73 -5.70 2.92
N LEU A 20 5.04 -4.77 2.25
CA LEU A 20 4.29 -3.70 2.91
C LEU A 20 3.14 -4.24 3.77
N SER A 21 2.37 -5.21 3.28
CA SER A 21 1.32 -5.90 4.05
C SER A 21 1.88 -6.52 5.35
N GLU A 22 3.03 -7.18 5.28
CA GLU A 22 3.69 -7.74 6.46
C GLU A 22 4.21 -6.67 7.44
N VAL A 23 4.66 -5.52 6.94
CA VAL A 23 5.05 -4.38 7.79
C VAL A 23 3.84 -3.80 8.50
N LEU A 24 2.71 -3.62 7.81
CA LEU A 24 1.46 -3.14 8.40
C LEU A 24 0.94 -4.08 9.47
N LYS A 25 1.00 -5.40 9.23
CA LYS A 25 0.66 -6.41 10.23
C LYS A 25 1.51 -6.28 11.50
N LYS A 26 2.83 -6.14 11.34
CA LYS A 26 3.73 -5.94 12.49
C LYS A 26 3.42 -4.63 13.24
N ALA A 27 3.03 -3.58 12.53
CA ALA A 27 2.64 -2.31 13.13
C ALA A 27 1.35 -2.45 13.96
N GLU A 28 0.35 -3.17 13.43
CA GLU A 28 -0.90 -3.49 14.14
C GLU A 28 -0.67 -4.37 15.38
N ASP A 29 0.13 -5.42 15.24
CA ASP A 29 0.54 -6.29 16.35
C ASP A 29 1.28 -5.48 17.44
N HIS A 30 2.19 -4.59 17.03
CA HIS A 30 2.91 -3.72 17.95
C HIS A 30 1.98 -2.76 18.69
N ALA A 31 1.03 -2.13 17.98
CA ALA A 31 0.07 -1.22 18.58
C ALA A 31 -0.78 -1.94 19.63
N THR A 32 -1.26 -3.14 19.29
CA THR A 32 -2.07 -3.99 20.18
C THR A 32 -1.28 -4.40 21.43
N GLN A 33 -0.07 -4.93 21.26
CA GLN A 33 0.78 -5.38 22.37
C GLN A 33 1.17 -4.25 23.33
N ARG A 34 1.23 -3.01 22.84
CA ARG A 34 1.65 -1.83 23.61
C ARG A 34 0.49 -0.93 24.05
N ASN A 35 -0.76 -1.30 23.77
CA ASN A 35 -1.95 -0.47 24.00
C ASN A 35 -1.83 0.94 23.37
N ILE A 36 -1.25 1.01 22.17
CA ILE A 36 -1.16 2.24 21.38
C ILE A 36 -2.43 2.32 20.54
N ASP A 37 -3.06 3.50 20.48
CA ASP A 37 -4.15 3.77 19.55
C ASP A 37 -3.65 3.54 18.10
N PRO A 38 -4.28 2.66 17.30
CA PRO A 38 -3.91 2.44 15.90
C PRO A 38 -3.77 3.74 15.09
N ASN A 39 -4.59 4.75 15.39
CA ASN A 39 -4.51 6.04 14.71
C ASN A 39 -3.18 6.77 14.94
N ALA A 40 -2.50 6.53 16.06
CA ALA A 40 -1.18 7.11 16.30
C ALA A 40 -0.14 6.66 15.26
N LEU A 41 -0.25 5.42 14.75
CA LEU A 41 0.61 4.89 13.69
C LEU A 41 0.06 5.21 12.30
N LEU A 42 -1.24 5.06 12.09
CA LEU A 42 -1.90 5.30 10.80
C LEU A 42 -1.80 6.77 10.36
N GLN A 43 -1.87 7.71 11.31
CA GLN A 43 -1.74 9.15 11.05
C GLN A 43 -0.31 9.67 11.23
N ALA A 44 0.65 8.80 11.57
CA ALA A 44 2.04 9.18 11.72
C ALA A 44 2.61 9.72 10.38
N ARG A 45 3.44 10.75 10.50
CA ARG A 45 4.15 11.42 9.39
C ARG A 45 5.63 11.55 9.75
N LEU A 46 6.50 11.49 8.74
CA LEU A 46 7.94 11.69 8.95
C LEU A 46 8.30 13.17 9.11
N PHE A 47 7.53 14.06 8.48
CA PHE A 47 7.67 15.51 8.58
C PHE A 47 6.28 16.17 8.48
N PRO A 48 6.06 17.36 9.07
CA PRO A 48 4.72 17.98 9.14
C PRO A 48 3.98 18.14 7.80
N ASP A 49 4.71 18.40 6.70
CA ASP A 49 4.13 18.60 5.37
C ASP A 49 3.99 17.31 4.54
N MET A 50 4.44 16.16 5.06
CA MET A 50 4.34 14.87 4.38
C MET A 50 2.97 14.23 4.62
N PHE A 51 2.57 13.38 3.67
CA PHE A 51 1.38 12.54 3.83
C PHE A 51 1.55 11.50 4.95
N PRO A 52 0.47 11.19 5.70
CA PRO A 52 0.48 10.17 6.74
C PRO A 52 0.59 8.76 6.17
N LEU A 53 0.93 7.78 7.01
CA LEU A 53 1.09 6.38 6.62
C LEU A 53 -0.07 5.84 5.77
N VAL A 54 -1.32 6.08 6.16
CA VAL A 54 -2.51 5.67 5.38
C VAL A 54 -2.41 6.12 3.93
N ARG A 55 -2.09 7.40 3.71
CA ARG A 55 -2.00 7.95 2.35
C ARG A 55 -0.78 7.44 1.60
N GLN A 56 0.33 7.16 2.28
CA GLN A 56 1.51 6.53 1.67
C GLN A 56 1.18 5.13 1.12
N VAL A 57 0.40 4.34 1.85
CA VAL A 57 -0.04 3.00 1.40
C VAL A 57 -0.97 3.11 0.19
N GLN A 58 -1.95 4.02 0.22
CA GLN A 58 -2.82 4.30 -0.93
C GLN A 58 -2.02 4.65 -2.18
N ILE A 59 -1.05 5.56 -2.05
CA ILE A 59 -0.17 5.97 -3.15
C ILE A 59 0.64 4.77 -3.68
N ALA A 60 1.17 3.90 -2.82
CA ALA A 60 1.91 2.71 -3.24
C ALA A 60 1.03 1.73 -4.06
N SER A 61 -0.22 1.52 -3.63
CA SER A 61 -1.20 0.72 -4.37
C SER A 61 -1.60 1.37 -5.70
N ASP A 62 -1.79 2.69 -5.73
CA ASP A 62 -2.12 3.47 -6.93
C ASP A 62 -1.03 3.44 -7.99
N PHE A 63 0.24 3.60 -7.56
CA PHE A 63 1.38 3.43 -8.46
C PHE A 63 1.38 2.02 -9.05
N SER A 64 1.09 1.03 -8.21
CA SER A 64 1.16 -0.35 -8.63
C SER A 64 0.08 -0.72 -9.64
N LYS A 65 -1.18 -0.39 -9.36
CA LYS A 65 -2.29 -0.61 -10.31
C LYS A 65 -2.10 0.24 -11.58
N GLY A 66 -1.62 1.47 -11.42
CA GLY A 66 -1.41 2.39 -12.53
C GLY A 66 -0.34 1.95 -13.52
N ILE A 67 0.78 1.40 -13.04
CA ILE A 67 1.83 0.84 -13.91
C ILE A 67 1.32 -0.42 -14.61
N ALA A 68 0.67 -1.33 -13.86
CA ALA A 68 0.13 -2.57 -14.41
C ALA A 68 -0.89 -2.31 -15.53
N SER A 69 -1.87 -1.44 -15.30
CA SER A 69 -2.88 -1.08 -16.31
C SER A 69 -2.26 -0.46 -17.55
N ARG A 70 -1.33 0.50 -17.40
CA ARG A 70 -0.69 1.18 -18.54
C ARG A 70 0.15 0.21 -19.37
N LEU A 71 0.88 -0.72 -18.75
CA LEU A 71 1.63 -1.75 -19.46
C LEU A 71 0.72 -2.74 -20.20
N ALA A 72 -0.46 -3.01 -19.66
CA ALA A 72 -1.47 -3.87 -20.29
C ALA A 72 -2.32 -3.15 -21.35
N GLY A 73 -2.17 -1.82 -21.51
CA GLY A 73 -3.07 -1.01 -22.35
C GLY A 73 -4.51 -0.96 -21.84
N ALA A 74 -4.71 -1.24 -20.55
CA ALA A 74 -6.02 -1.24 -19.90
C ALA A 74 -6.29 0.11 -19.22
N GLU A 75 -7.57 0.40 -18.97
CA GLU A 75 -7.97 1.53 -18.14
C GLU A 75 -7.45 1.34 -16.71
N VAL A 76 -7.08 2.45 -16.05
CA VAL A 76 -6.64 2.42 -14.66
C VAL A 76 -7.87 2.39 -13.76
N PRO A 77 -8.07 1.35 -12.92
CA PRO A 77 -9.17 1.31 -11.99
C PRO A 77 -9.13 2.48 -11.02
N SER A 78 -10.27 3.17 -10.83
CA SER A 78 -10.41 4.21 -9.81
C SER A 78 -10.93 3.61 -8.52
N TRP A 79 -10.27 3.90 -7.41
CA TRP A 79 -10.71 3.51 -6.06
C TRP A 79 -10.96 4.78 -5.24
N PRO A 80 -11.90 4.76 -4.27
CA PRO A 80 -12.34 5.96 -3.58
C PRO A 80 -11.41 6.42 -2.44
N ASP A 81 -10.34 5.68 -2.14
CA ASP A 81 -9.33 5.99 -1.12
C ASP A 81 -9.92 6.27 0.28
N THR A 82 -10.89 5.46 0.71
CA THR A 82 -11.64 5.63 1.97
C THR A 82 -11.08 4.84 3.15
N GLU A 83 -9.88 4.27 3.03
CA GLU A 83 -9.27 3.41 4.04
C GLU A 83 -8.94 4.21 5.31
N THR A 84 -9.34 3.70 6.48
CA THR A 84 -9.10 4.37 7.78
C THR A 84 -8.52 3.44 8.84
N SER A 85 -8.44 2.14 8.57
CA SER A 85 -7.94 1.13 9.50
C SER A 85 -6.85 0.25 8.88
N PHE A 86 -6.11 -0.48 9.72
CA PHE A 86 -5.18 -1.51 9.25
C PHE A 86 -5.88 -2.56 8.39
N ALA A 87 -7.09 -2.98 8.77
CA ALA A 87 -7.89 -3.93 7.99
C ALA A 87 -8.22 -3.41 6.59
N ASP A 88 -8.60 -2.12 6.46
CA ASP A 88 -8.86 -1.51 5.16
C ASP A 88 -7.60 -1.48 4.29
N LEU A 89 -6.45 -1.12 4.88
CA LEU A 89 -5.17 -1.09 4.17
C LEU A 89 -4.71 -2.49 3.74
N GLN A 90 -4.98 -3.53 4.54
CA GLN A 90 -4.73 -4.91 4.14
C GLN A 90 -5.63 -5.32 2.97
N ALA A 91 -6.91 -4.96 3.01
CA ALA A 91 -7.85 -5.22 1.92
C ALA A 91 -7.46 -4.49 0.62
N LEU A 92 -6.89 -3.29 0.72
CA LEU A 92 -6.38 -2.53 -0.40
C LEU A 92 -5.15 -3.15 -1.08
N ILE A 93 -4.31 -3.87 -0.31
CA ILE A 93 -3.07 -4.49 -0.81
C ILE A 93 -3.31 -5.90 -1.39
N ALA A 94 -4.33 -6.61 -0.90
CA ALA A 94 -4.63 -8.00 -1.25
C ALA A 94 -4.93 -8.21 -2.75
#